data_AF-R9H2N1-F1
#
_entry.id   AF-R9H2N1-F1
#
_cell.length_a   1.000
_cell.length_b   1.000
_cell.length_c   1.000
_cell.angle_alpha   90.00
_cell.angle_beta   90.00
_cell.angle_gamma   90.00
#
_symmetry.space_group_name_H-M   'P 1'
#
loop_
_entity.id
_entity.type
_entity.pdbx_description
1 polymer ?
#
loop_
_entity_poly.entity_id
_entity_poly.type
_entity_poly.pdbx_seq_one_letter_code
_entity_poly.pdbx_strand_id
1 'polypeptide(L)'
;MKKTYLYMLFLVLVLASCKKDDNKSVFGENPDERLNKAMTAYSEELTGAENGWKAFLYTNGEEAYSFMFQFNTSNRVKMYADLGDESSTVIAESSYRLKAVQKPSILFDTYSYLHLLADPDPDILGGDAGYGRYSDFEFSIDSVSTDTIKLTGNNLGSKLIMVRATKAEADAYKAGALLQMHINAETYTEGTPFSFVQIGNIKYETIISPENKALALIYSENNEDKIVRSAFSFTTYGIHFAIPLVLGSVTIDELIWDDESKSYYALSGSTRIPVQASTAPTAPLSALLGLVYADVVVPQGTGTNPLPGTSPLFVTEYNRSRLAILNGRYRLTMKDMTFSFNSTAKAMRITLVIAQGANNFLATFDYSYTKSSAGLFQFTRLSSNSNASLIEVEMAAILKYIETDGFKVDYYNSGTSLLGQLTSQQRPLFFFTGNLE
;
A
#
# COMPACT_ATOMS: atom_id res chain seq x y z
N MET A 1 68.27 22.73 -52.20
CA MET A 1 67.05 22.39 -52.97
C MET A 1 66.33 21.09 -52.54
N LYS A 2 66.76 20.35 -51.49
CA LYS A 2 66.11 19.07 -51.11
C LYS A 2 65.04 19.14 -49.99
N LYS A 3 64.93 20.24 -49.23
CA LYS A 3 63.99 20.34 -48.09
C LYS A 3 62.62 20.91 -48.46
N THR A 4 62.51 21.73 -49.51
CA THR A 4 61.24 22.33 -49.97
C THR A 4 60.28 21.30 -50.59
N TYR A 5 60.78 20.27 -51.24
CA TYR A 5 59.94 19.18 -51.78
C TYR A 5 59.33 18.32 -50.68
N LEU A 6 59.98 18.19 -49.52
CA LEU A 6 59.46 17.43 -48.38
C LEU A 6 58.27 18.14 -47.72
N TYR A 7 58.34 19.48 -47.58
CA TYR A 7 57.24 20.27 -47.05
C TYR A 7 56.04 20.33 -48.01
N MET A 8 56.28 20.35 -49.33
CA MET A 8 55.22 20.28 -50.33
C MET A 8 54.55 18.89 -50.35
N LEU A 9 55.32 17.81 -50.18
CA LEU A 9 54.79 16.44 -50.06
C LEU A 9 53.94 16.27 -48.79
N PHE A 10 54.38 16.86 -47.67
CA PHE A 10 53.61 16.83 -46.41
C PHE A 10 52.30 17.61 -46.55
N LEU A 11 52.30 18.77 -47.21
CA LEU A 11 51.10 19.58 -47.45
C LEU A 11 50.07 18.85 -48.34
N VAL A 12 50.53 18.10 -49.34
CA VAL A 12 49.66 17.27 -50.20
C VAL A 12 49.08 16.07 -49.43
N LEU A 13 49.83 15.48 -48.48
CA LEU A 13 49.33 14.43 -47.59
C LEU A 13 48.26 14.92 -46.59
N VAL A 14 48.34 16.17 -46.12
CA VAL A 14 47.29 16.76 -45.26
C VAL A 14 46.01 17.03 -46.06
N LEU A 15 46.12 17.43 -47.34
CA LEU A 15 44.96 17.68 -48.21
C LEU A 15 44.29 16.39 -48.73
N ALA A 16 45.01 15.26 -48.74
CA ALA A 16 44.47 13.95 -49.12
C ALA A 16 43.79 13.19 -47.96
N SER A 17 43.92 13.64 -46.71
CA SER A 17 43.34 13.00 -45.52
C SER A 17 41.83 13.26 -45.31
N CYS A 18 41.20 14.07 -46.17
CA CYS A 18 39.77 14.37 -46.10
C CYS A 18 39.03 13.89 -47.36
N LYS A 19 39.16 12.61 -47.70
CA LYS A 19 38.03 11.93 -48.36
C LYS A 19 37.06 11.50 -47.26
N LYS A 20 36.03 12.32 -47.02
CA LYS A 20 34.78 11.86 -46.41
C LYS A 20 34.08 10.96 -47.43
N ASP A 21 34.51 9.71 -47.51
CA ASP A 21 33.74 8.66 -48.14
C ASP A 21 33.24 7.72 -47.05
N ASP A 22 31.96 7.38 -47.16
CA ASP A 22 31.15 6.54 -46.29
C ASP A 22 30.63 7.18 -44.98
N ASN A 23 29.54 7.94 -45.15
CA ASN A 23 28.40 7.99 -44.21
C ASN A 23 27.69 6.61 -44.08
N LYS A 24 28.40 5.49 -44.31
CA LYS A 24 27.89 4.17 -43.97
C LYS A 24 28.08 4.01 -42.48
N SER A 25 27.03 4.38 -41.76
CA SER A 25 26.79 3.90 -40.40
C SER A 25 27.22 2.44 -40.29
N VAL A 26 27.86 2.06 -39.18
CA VAL A 26 28.19 0.65 -38.85
C VAL A 26 26.94 -0.25 -38.94
N PHE A 27 25.75 0.34 -38.91
CA PHE A 27 24.45 -0.31 -39.00
C PHE A 27 23.74 -0.16 -40.36
N GLY A 28 24.38 0.39 -41.39
CA GLY A 28 23.81 0.57 -42.73
C GLY A 28 22.76 1.70 -42.87
N GLU A 29 22.12 2.09 -41.77
CA GLU A 29 21.15 3.20 -41.66
C GLU A 29 21.73 4.33 -40.79
N ASN A 30 21.48 5.59 -41.14
CA ASN A 30 21.90 6.74 -40.32
C ASN A 30 21.05 6.87 -39.03
N PRO A 31 21.49 7.62 -38.01
CA PRO A 31 20.76 7.74 -36.75
C PRO A 31 19.30 8.21 -36.89
N ASP A 32 19.02 9.13 -37.82
CA ASP A 32 17.67 9.66 -38.04
C ASP A 32 16.76 8.63 -38.71
N GLU A 33 17.28 7.86 -39.67
CA GLU A 33 16.57 6.73 -40.30
C GLU A 33 16.19 5.67 -39.26
N ARG A 34 17.14 5.29 -38.39
CA ARG A 34 16.89 4.33 -37.31
C ARG A 34 15.84 4.83 -36.33
N LEU A 35 15.91 6.12 -35.98
CA LEU A 35 14.94 6.74 -35.08
C LEU A 35 13.55 6.72 -35.71
N ASN A 36 13.40 7.22 -36.93
CA ASN A 36 12.11 7.24 -37.63
C ASN A 36 11.52 5.84 -37.77
N LYS A 37 12.34 4.84 -38.12
CA LYS A 37 11.94 3.43 -38.19
C LYS A 37 11.42 2.91 -36.85
N ALA A 38 12.11 3.23 -35.74
CA ALA A 38 11.65 2.87 -34.40
C ALA A 38 10.32 3.57 -34.05
N MET A 39 10.17 4.86 -34.35
CA MET A 39 8.95 5.62 -34.09
C MET A 39 7.75 5.06 -34.88
N THR A 40 7.96 4.69 -36.15
CA THR A 40 6.93 4.02 -36.97
C THR A 40 6.56 2.67 -36.37
N ALA A 41 7.54 1.83 -36.00
CA ALA A 41 7.27 0.54 -35.38
C ALA A 41 6.51 0.67 -34.05
N TYR A 42 6.83 1.66 -33.21
CA TYR A 42 6.08 1.92 -31.98
C TYR A 42 4.64 2.37 -32.26
N SER A 43 4.43 3.21 -33.27
CA SER A 43 3.08 3.63 -33.67
C SER A 43 2.25 2.45 -34.16
N GLU A 44 2.85 1.58 -34.98
CA GLU A 44 2.20 0.36 -35.49
C GLU A 44 1.88 -0.61 -34.36
N GLU A 45 2.79 -0.80 -33.41
CA GLU A 45 2.55 -1.68 -32.26
C GLU A 45 1.40 -1.17 -31.40
N LEU A 46 1.43 0.10 -30.99
CA LEU A 46 0.39 0.72 -30.15
C LEU A 46 -1.00 0.60 -30.78
N THR A 47 -1.11 0.91 -32.07
CA THR A 47 -2.39 0.93 -32.80
C THR A 47 -2.80 -0.44 -33.35
N GLY A 48 -1.88 -1.39 -33.42
CA GLY A 48 -2.11 -2.76 -33.89
C GLY A 48 -2.74 -3.68 -32.85
N ALA A 49 -3.00 -3.21 -31.62
CA ALA A 49 -3.75 -3.95 -30.61
C ALA A 49 -5.26 -3.83 -30.85
N GLU A 50 -5.83 -4.78 -31.60
CA GLU A 50 -7.24 -4.79 -31.99
C GLU A 50 -8.19 -4.59 -30.81
N ASN A 51 -7.94 -5.29 -29.71
CA ASN A 51 -8.76 -5.21 -28.50
C ASN A 51 -8.22 -4.18 -27.50
N GLY A 52 -7.14 -3.45 -27.81
CA GLY A 52 -6.46 -2.53 -26.92
C GLY A 52 -5.45 -3.20 -25.98
N TRP A 53 -5.04 -2.46 -24.95
CA TRP A 53 -4.02 -2.83 -23.99
C TRP A 53 -4.59 -2.76 -22.58
N LYS A 54 -4.54 -3.87 -21.82
CA LYS A 54 -4.62 -3.76 -20.36
C LYS A 54 -3.28 -3.28 -19.86
N ALA A 55 -3.26 -2.45 -18.84
CA ALA A 55 -2.02 -1.89 -18.33
C ALA A 55 -1.99 -1.82 -16.82
N PHE A 56 -0.80 -1.91 -16.27
CA PHE A 56 -0.49 -1.79 -14.86
C PHE A 56 0.49 -0.63 -14.68
N LEU A 57 0.10 0.33 -13.86
CA LEU A 57 0.88 1.50 -13.51
C LEU A 57 1.26 1.38 -12.04
N TYR A 58 2.57 1.36 -11.78
CA TYR A 58 3.14 1.37 -10.43
C TYR A 58 3.77 2.73 -10.19
N THR A 59 3.22 3.49 -9.24
CA THR A 59 3.70 4.84 -8.95
C THR A 59 4.96 4.79 -8.08
N ASN A 60 5.70 5.89 -8.04
CA ASN A 60 6.86 5.98 -7.14
C ASN A 60 6.43 6.20 -5.66
N GLY A 61 5.13 6.32 -5.40
CA GLY A 61 4.51 6.37 -4.07
C GLY A 61 4.10 4.99 -3.53
N GLU A 62 4.58 3.91 -4.14
CA GLU A 62 4.23 2.52 -3.78
C GLU A 62 2.75 2.15 -4.00
N GLU A 63 2.05 2.85 -4.90
CA GLU A 63 0.67 2.55 -5.28
C GLU A 63 0.60 1.84 -6.64
N ALA A 64 -0.52 1.15 -6.90
CA ALA A 64 -0.75 0.44 -8.15
C ALA A 64 -2.14 0.72 -8.71
N TYR A 65 -2.20 0.95 -10.02
CA TYR A 65 -3.43 1.26 -10.74
C TYR A 65 -3.46 0.46 -12.04
N SER A 66 -4.65 0.06 -12.48
CA SER A 66 -4.83 -0.58 -13.78
C SER A 66 -5.55 0.35 -14.76
N PHE A 67 -5.25 0.16 -16.04
CA PHE A 67 -5.85 0.90 -17.13
C PHE A 67 -6.23 -0.04 -18.25
N MET A 68 -7.16 0.41 -19.08
CA MET A 68 -7.38 -0.14 -20.41
C MET A 68 -7.11 0.98 -21.41
N PHE A 69 -6.17 0.81 -22.35
CA PHE A 69 -5.87 1.79 -23.40
C PHE A 69 -6.29 1.28 -24.77
N GLN A 70 -6.92 2.15 -25.56
CA GLN A 70 -7.18 1.88 -26.98
C GLN A 70 -6.68 3.05 -27.82
N PHE A 71 -5.50 2.86 -28.41
CA PHE A 71 -4.85 3.81 -29.32
C PHE A 71 -5.44 3.71 -30.72
N ASN A 72 -5.45 4.82 -31.44
CA ASN A 72 -5.80 4.85 -32.86
C ASN A 72 -4.78 5.62 -33.70
N THR A 73 -4.94 5.50 -35.02
CA THR A 73 -4.07 6.11 -36.04
C THR A 73 -4.22 7.63 -36.17
N SER A 74 -5.19 8.23 -35.48
CA SER A 74 -5.38 9.68 -35.40
C SER A 74 -4.76 10.30 -34.14
N ASN A 75 -3.78 9.62 -33.54
CA ASN A 75 -3.10 10.06 -32.32
C ASN A 75 -4.05 10.29 -31.13
N ARG A 76 -5.14 9.51 -31.06
CA ARG A 76 -6.05 9.50 -29.90
C ARG A 76 -5.94 8.18 -29.15
N VAL A 77 -6.17 8.26 -27.85
CA VAL A 77 -6.21 7.11 -26.95
C VAL A 77 -7.46 7.22 -26.09
N LYS A 78 -8.22 6.14 -26.03
CA LYS A 78 -9.33 6.01 -25.10
C LYS A 78 -8.91 5.18 -23.90
N MET A 79 -9.41 5.52 -22.71
CA MET A 79 -9.04 4.82 -21.50
C MET A 79 -10.16 4.63 -20.48
N TYR A 80 -10.10 3.48 -19.82
CA TYR A 80 -10.68 3.25 -18.49
C TYR A 80 -9.51 3.20 -17.49
N ALA A 81 -9.79 3.52 -16.23
CA ALA A 81 -8.80 3.44 -15.16
C ALA A 81 -9.43 3.00 -13.85
N ASP A 82 -8.66 2.27 -13.06
CA ASP A 82 -9.01 1.89 -11.70
C ASP A 82 -8.66 3.05 -10.75
N LEU A 83 -9.39 4.17 -10.80
CA LEU A 83 -9.19 5.33 -9.88
C LEU A 83 -10.42 5.65 -9.03
N GLY A 84 -11.55 5.03 -9.34
CA GLY A 84 -12.87 5.28 -8.77
C GLY A 84 -13.98 4.96 -9.78
N ASP A 85 -15.22 5.15 -9.36
CA ASP A 85 -16.43 4.77 -10.09
C ASP A 85 -16.49 5.31 -11.53
N GLU A 86 -16.27 6.62 -11.68
CA GLU A 86 -16.32 7.28 -12.99
C GLU A 86 -15.24 6.71 -13.91
N SER A 87 -13.99 6.67 -13.47
CA SER A 87 -12.89 6.17 -14.31
C SER A 87 -13.00 4.68 -14.66
N SER A 88 -13.70 3.91 -13.81
CA SER A 88 -13.89 2.48 -14.00
C SER A 88 -15.00 2.14 -15.00
N THR A 89 -15.87 3.10 -15.32
CA THR A 89 -17.09 2.87 -16.12
C THR A 89 -17.26 3.83 -17.30
N VAL A 90 -16.66 5.01 -17.23
CA VAL A 90 -16.71 6.04 -18.27
C VAL A 90 -15.40 6.05 -19.04
N ILE A 91 -15.52 6.04 -20.38
CA ILE A 91 -14.35 6.07 -21.25
C ILE A 91 -13.89 7.51 -21.46
N ALA A 92 -12.66 7.83 -21.07
CA ALA A 92 -12.05 9.13 -21.34
C ALA A 92 -11.20 9.06 -22.62
N GLU A 93 -11.27 10.10 -23.45
CA GLU A 93 -10.44 10.20 -24.66
C GLU A 93 -9.38 11.29 -24.50
N SER A 94 -8.13 10.95 -24.78
CA SER A 94 -6.99 11.85 -24.78
C SER A 94 -6.27 11.83 -26.14
N SER A 95 -5.41 12.81 -26.38
CA SER A 95 -4.43 12.81 -27.46
C SER A 95 -3.08 12.31 -26.93
N TYR A 96 -2.34 11.61 -27.77
CA TYR A 96 -0.98 11.17 -27.46
C TYR A 96 -0.03 11.52 -28.59
N ARG A 97 1.26 11.65 -28.28
CA ARG A 97 2.33 11.80 -29.27
C ARG A 97 3.47 10.88 -28.96
N LEU A 98 4.05 10.30 -30.01
CA LEU A 98 5.35 9.67 -29.95
C LEU A 98 6.42 10.73 -30.26
N LYS A 99 7.35 10.95 -29.33
CA LYS A 99 8.46 11.90 -29.51
C LYS A 99 9.77 11.32 -29.03
N ALA A 100 10.85 11.64 -29.74
CA ALA A 100 12.20 11.43 -29.24
C ALA A 100 12.59 12.65 -28.40
N VAL A 101 12.62 12.51 -27.07
CA VAL A 101 13.12 13.56 -26.17
C VAL A 101 14.58 13.24 -25.83
N GLN A 102 14.82 12.48 -24.78
CA GLN A 102 16.11 11.82 -24.51
C GLN A 102 16.10 10.36 -24.99
N LYS A 103 14.91 9.75 -24.95
CA LYS A 103 14.57 8.43 -25.50
C LYS A 103 13.28 8.56 -26.31
N PRO A 104 12.94 7.59 -27.16
CA PRO A 104 11.58 7.46 -27.67
C PRO A 104 10.59 7.38 -26.51
N SER A 105 9.61 8.27 -26.51
CA SER A 105 8.64 8.42 -25.42
C SER A 105 7.22 8.56 -25.98
N ILE A 106 6.25 8.08 -25.21
CA ILE A 106 4.82 8.36 -25.37
C ILE A 106 4.45 9.50 -24.42
N LEU A 107 3.88 10.57 -24.95
CA LEU A 107 3.38 11.71 -24.19
C LEU A 107 1.86 11.74 -24.32
N PHE A 108 1.14 11.88 -23.20
CA PHE A 108 -0.30 12.09 -23.19
C PHE A 108 -0.54 13.59 -23.02
N ASP A 109 -0.95 14.29 -24.09
CA ASP A 109 -0.83 15.75 -24.16
C ASP A 109 -2.12 16.52 -23.81
N THR A 110 -3.22 15.81 -23.59
CA THR A 110 -4.48 16.38 -23.11
C THR A 110 -4.91 15.68 -21.83
N TYR A 111 -5.50 16.44 -20.91
CA TYR A 111 -5.92 15.96 -19.60
C TYR A 111 -6.75 14.66 -19.70
N SER A 112 -6.43 13.69 -18.86
CA SER A 112 -6.92 12.31 -18.91
C SER A 112 -6.81 11.65 -17.54
N TYR A 113 -7.24 10.38 -17.40
CA TYR A 113 -7.11 9.66 -16.13
C TYR A 113 -5.65 9.49 -15.65
N LEU A 114 -4.66 9.47 -16.56
CA LEU A 114 -3.26 9.51 -16.16
C LEU A 114 -2.88 10.82 -15.46
N HIS A 115 -3.48 11.94 -15.88
CA HIS A 115 -3.20 13.25 -15.31
C HIS A 115 -3.80 13.40 -13.91
N LEU A 116 -4.90 12.72 -13.58
CA LEU A 116 -5.47 12.71 -12.23
C LEU A 116 -4.46 12.21 -11.20
N LEU A 117 -3.64 11.21 -11.55
CA LEU A 117 -2.60 10.67 -10.67
C LEU A 117 -1.36 11.57 -10.56
N ALA A 118 -1.21 12.56 -11.43
CA ALA A 118 -0.11 13.51 -11.43
C ALA A 118 -0.61 14.94 -11.13
N ASP A 119 -1.84 15.07 -10.65
CA ASP A 119 -2.46 16.37 -10.43
C ASP A 119 -1.78 17.07 -9.24
N PRO A 120 -1.33 18.33 -9.39
CA PRO A 120 -0.66 19.04 -8.32
C PRO A 120 -1.60 19.47 -7.18
N ASP A 121 -2.92 19.44 -7.40
CA ASP A 121 -3.92 19.80 -6.39
C ASP A 121 -4.27 18.58 -5.51
N PRO A 122 -4.00 18.61 -4.19
CA PRO A 122 -4.35 17.53 -3.27
C PRO A 122 -5.84 17.21 -3.23
N ASP A 123 -6.71 18.15 -3.59
CA ASP A 123 -8.16 17.90 -3.65
C ASP A 123 -8.52 16.94 -4.80
N ILE A 124 -7.61 16.72 -5.76
CA ILE A 124 -7.73 15.74 -6.85
C ILE A 124 -7.07 14.43 -6.43
N LEU A 125 -7.90 13.43 -6.15
CA LEU A 125 -7.48 12.09 -5.72
C LEU A 125 -6.61 12.04 -4.44
N GLY A 126 -6.47 13.11 -3.63
CA GLY A 126 -5.79 13.04 -2.34
C GLY A 126 -4.27 12.88 -2.41
N GLY A 127 -3.64 13.32 -3.50
CA GLY A 127 -2.19 13.25 -3.67
C GLY A 127 -1.42 14.35 -2.93
N ASP A 128 -0.09 14.27 -2.97
CA ASP A 128 0.78 15.30 -2.41
C ASP A 128 0.83 16.54 -3.30
N ALA A 129 0.84 17.72 -2.68
CA ALA A 129 0.88 18.99 -3.40
C ALA A 129 2.08 19.07 -4.35
N GLY A 130 1.82 19.28 -5.64
CA GLY A 130 2.82 19.35 -6.70
C GLY A 130 3.32 18.01 -7.26
N TYR A 131 2.99 16.88 -6.64
CA TYR A 131 3.43 15.54 -7.06
C TYR A 131 2.28 14.57 -7.35
N GLY A 132 1.06 14.88 -6.90
CA GLY A 132 -0.10 14.00 -7.00
C GLY A 132 0.15 12.67 -6.30
N ARG A 133 -0.22 11.57 -6.95
CA ARG A 133 0.02 10.18 -6.53
C ARG A 133 1.35 9.63 -7.07
N TYR A 134 2.33 10.50 -7.29
CA TYR A 134 3.67 10.14 -7.77
C TYR A 134 3.69 9.38 -9.11
N SER A 135 2.75 9.71 -10.00
CA SER A 135 2.66 9.15 -11.35
C SER A 135 3.24 10.10 -12.40
N ASP A 136 3.52 9.56 -13.58
CA ASP A 136 3.83 10.31 -14.79
C ASP A 136 2.69 10.26 -15.80
N PHE A 137 2.69 11.18 -16.76
CA PHE A 137 1.87 11.15 -17.98
C PHE A 137 2.73 11.25 -19.25
N GLU A 138 4.05 11.18 -19.08
CA GLU A 138 5.04 11.08 -20.15
C GLU A 138 5.99 9.93 -19.84
N PHE A 139 6.11 8.98 -20.75
CA PHE A 139 6.81 7.72 -20.50
C PHE A 139 7.80 7.40 -21.60
N SER A 140 9.06 7.15 -21.24
CA SER A 140 10.07 6.58 -22.11
C SER A 140 9.80 5.09 -22.35
N ILE A 141 9.92 4.66 -23.60
CA ILE A 141 9.76 3.24 -23.99
C ILE A 141 11.05 2.51 -23.62
N ASP A 142 10.96 1.54 -22.70
CA ASP A 142 12.09 0.73 -22.26
C ASP A 142 12.26 -0.51 -23.15
N SER A 143 11.16 -1.20 -23.44
CA SER A 143 11.16 -2.38 -24.29
C SER A 143 9.80 -2.63 -24.92
N VAL A 144 9.82 -3.20 -26.13
CA VAL A 144 8.63 -3.64 -26.87
C VAL A 144 8.81 -5.09 -27.28
N SER A 145 7.87 -5.95 -26.90
CA SER A 145 7.66 -7.30 -27.42
C SER A 145 6.31 -7.36 -28.14
N THR A 146 6.00 -8.51 -28.74
CA THR A 146 4.74 -8.74 -29.46
C THR A 146 3.50 -8.57 -28.57
N ASP A 147 3.61 -8.83 -27.27
CA ASP A 147 2.49 -8.82 -26.33
C ASP A 147 2.60 -7.75 -25.25
N THR A 148 3.79 -7.17 -25.04
CA THR A 148 4.09 -6.34 -23.89
C THR A 148 4.92 -5.11 -24.26
N ILE A 149 4.53 -3.95 -23.75
CA ILE A 149 5.33 -2.73 -23.80
C ILE A 149 5.63 -2.32 -22.36
N LYS A 150 6.91 -2.10 -22.04
CA LYS A 150 7.34 -1.60 -20.74
C LYS A 150 7.86 -0.19 -20.89
N LEU A 151 7.41 0.69 -20.01
CA LEU A 151 7.75 2.11 -20.02
C LEU A 151 8.11 2.62 -18.62
N THR A 152 8.93 3.65 -18.61
CA THR A 152 9.34 4.37 -17.40
C THR A 152 8.98 5.84 -17.54
N GLY A 153 8.32 6.39 -16.53
CA GLY A 153 7.94 7.79 -16.44
C GLY A 153 9.15 8.72 -16.49
N ASN A 154 9.01 9.84 -17.21
CA ASN A 154 10.12 10.75 -17.50
C ASN A 154 10.50 11.67 -16.32
N ASN A 155 9.58 11.93 -15.39
CA ASN A 155 9.76 12.85 -14.28
C ASN A 155 9.93 12.12 -12.93
N LEU A 156 8.95 11.31 -12.54
CA LEU A 156 8.91 10.62 -11.24
C LEU A 156 9.32 9.16 -11.31
N GLY A 157 9.50 8.62 -12.53
CA GLY A 157 10.05 7.28 -12.74
C GLY A 157 9.05 6.15 -12.55
N SER A 158 7.74 6.47 -12.48
CA SER A 158 6.65 5.48 -12.40
C SER A 158 6.76 4.43 -13.51
N LYS A 159 6.31 3.21 -13.25
CA LYS A 159 6.42 2.08 -14.20
C LYS A 159 5.08 1.80 -14.83
N LEU A 160 5.02 1.86 -16.15
CA LEU A 160 3.84 1.48 -16.91
C LEU A 160 4.14 0.21 -17.72
N ILE A 161 3.36 -0.83 -17.51
CA ILE A 161 3.44 -2.08 -18.27
C ILE A 161 2.12 -2.25 -19.00
N MET A 162 2.16 -2.26 -20.33
CA MET A 162 1.00 -2.52 -21.17
C MET A 162 1.10 -3.94 -21.73
N VAL A 163 0.02 -4.70 -21.62
CA VAL A 163 -0.12 -6.05 -22.16
C VAL A 163 -1.32 -6.08 -23.11
N ARG A 164 -1.20 -6.72 -24.26
CA ARG A 164 -2.31 -6.84 -25.22
C ARG A 164 -3.54 -7.44 -24.52
N ALA A 165 -4.67 -6.75 -24.62
CA ALA A 165 -5.92 -7.25 -24.09
C ALA A 165 -6.49 -8.33 -25.02
N THR A 166 -7.12 -9.34 -24.43
CA THR A 166 -7.99 -10.25 -25.15
C THR A 166 -9.33 -9.56 -25.44
N LYS A 167 -10.10 -10.10 -26.40
CA LYS A 167 -11.47 -9.64 -26.65
C LYS A 167 -12.35 -9.72 -25.40
N ALA A 168 -12.22 -10.80 -24.62
CA ALA A 168 -12.99 -10.99 -23.40
C ALA A 168 -12.70 -9.91 -22.35
N GLU A 169 -11.43 -9.56 -22.14
CA GLU A 169 -11.05 -8.47 -21.22
C GLU A 169 -11.56 -7.11 -21.71
N ALA A 170 -11.39 -6.81 -23.00
CA ALA A 170 -11.87 -5.55 -23.57
C ALA A 170 -13.40 -5.40 -23.46
N ASP A 171 -14.15 -6.48 -23.66
CA ASP A 171 -15.60 -6.49 -23.48
C ASP A 171 -15.98 -6.39 -21.99
N ALA A 172 -15.21 -6.99 -21.08
CA ALA A 172 -15.43 -6.90 -19.63
C ALA A 172 -15.20 -5.47 -19.10
N TYR A 173 -14.17 -4.75 -19.57
CA TYR A 173 -13.99 -3.33 -19.25
C TYR A 173 -15.21 -2.49 -19.66
N LYS A 174 -15.70 -2.69 -20.89
CA LYS A 174 -16.90 -1.98 -21.39
C LYS A 174 -18.17 -2.32 -20.61
N ALA A 175 -18.24 -3.52 -20.04
CA ALA A 175 -19.35 -3.99 -19.22
C ALA A 175 -19.27 -3.51 -17.76
N GLY A 176 -18.25 -2.73 -17.37
CA GLY A 176 -18.09 -2.21 -16.01
C GLY A 176 -17.48 -3.22 -15.01
N ALA A 177 -16.82 -4.28 -15.50
CA ALA A 177 -16.26 -5.31 -14.65
C ALA A 177 -15.19 -4.79 -13.67
N LEU A 178 -14.49 -3.70 -14.03
CA LEU A 178 -13.49 -3.09 -13.15
C LEU A 178 -14.11 -2.53 -11.86
N LEU A 179 -15.20 -1.74 -12.00
CA LEU A 179 -15.97 -1.26 -10.84
C LEU A 179 -16.57 -2.42 -10.06
N GLN A 180 -17.07 -3.45 -10.75
CA GLN A 180 -17.63 -4.63 -10.08
C GLN A 180 -16.60 -5.35 -9.20
N MET A 181 -15.32 -5.41 -9.61
CA MET A 181 -14.27 -6.01 -8.79
C MET A 181 -13.97 -5.19 -7.53
N HIS A 182 -14.04 -3.87 -7.61
CA HIS A 182 -13.94 -3.00 -6.45
C HIS A 182 -15.08 -3.26 -5.44
N ILE A 183 -16.33 -3.22 -5.91
CA ILE A 183 -17.54 -3.50 -5.10
C ILE A 183 -17.47 -4.89 -4.46
N ASN A 184 -17.03 -5.90 -5.23
CA ASN A 184 -16.90 -7.26 -4.72
C ASN A 184 -15.85 -7.35 -3.61
N ALA A 185 -14.74 -6.61 -3.72
CA ALA A 185 -13.70 -6.60 -2.72
C ALA A 185 -14.18 -5.96 -1.42
N GLU A 186 -14.85 -4.81 -1.50
CA GLU A 186 -15.47 -4.16 -0.35
C GLU A 186 -16.47 -5.08 0.35
N THR A 187 -17.44 -5.60 -0.40
CA THR A 187 -18.46 -6.52 0.10
C THR A 187 -17.84 -7.77 0.74
N TYR A 188 -16.80 -8.33 0.12
CA TYR A 188 -16.09 -9.49 0.65
C TYR A 188 -15.41 -9.17 1.99
N THR A 189 -14.70 -8.04 2.08
CA THR A 189 -13.97 -7.65 3.30
C THR A 189 -14.91 -7.28 4.45
N GLU A 190 -16.06 -6.67 4.17
CA GLU A 190 -17.10 -6.40 5.18
C GLU A 190 -17.75 -7.71 5.69
N GLY A 191 -18.03 -8.65 4.77
CA GLY A 191 -18.64 -9.94 5.12
C GLY A 191 -17.67 -10.96 5.70
N THR A 192 -16.37 -10.79 5.49
CA THR A 192 -15.30 -11.74 5.85
C THR A 192 -14.18 -11.03 6.61
N PRO A 193 -14.42 -10.60 7.87
CA PRO A 193 -13.45 -9.80 8.63
C PRO A 193 -12.17 -10.57 8.97
N PHE A 194 -12.22 -11.91 8.98
CA PHE A 194 -11.04 -12.75 9.14
C PHE A 194 -10.95 -13.72 7.98
N SER A 195 -9.83 -13.65 7.25
CA SER A 195 -9.57 -14.56 6.14
C SER A 195 -8.11 -15.01 6.15
N PHE A 196 -7.82 -16.13 5.50
CA PHE A 196 -6.45 -16.62 5.38
C PHE A 196 -6.24 -17.45 4.11
N VAL A 197 -5.01 -17.44 3.62
CA VAL A 197 -4.50 -18.44 2.67
C VAL A 197 -3.72 -19.49 3.43
N GLN A 198 -3.86 -20.77 3.08
CA GLN A 198 -3.10 -21.85 3.71
C GLN A 198 -2.13 -22.50 2.73
N ILE A 199 -0.84 -22.52 3.08
CA ILE A 199 0.21 -23.23 2.35
C ILE A 199 0.88 -24.23 3.31
N GLY A 200 0.69 -25.52 3.05
CA GLY A 200 1.10 -26.57 3.98
C GLY A 200 0.40 -26.42 5.33
N ASN A 201 1.19 -26.28 6.40
CA ASN A 201 0.70 -26.11 7.77
C ASN A 201 0.65 -24.63 8.22
N ILE A 202 1.08 -23.69 7.38
CA ILE A 202 1.10 -22.27 7.72
C ILE A 202 -0.16 -21.61 7.19
N LYS A 203 -0.87 -20.91 8.07
CA LYS A 203 -1.95 -19.99 7.72
C LYS A 203 -1.38 -18.59 7.63
N TYR A 204 -1.66 -17.94 6.52
CA TYR A 204 -1.31 -16.56 6.23
C TYR A 204 -2.59 -15.77 6.37
N GLU A 205 -2.76 -15.06 7.48
CA GLU A 205 -3.88 -14.14 7.66
C GLU A 205 -3.86 -13.11 6.55
N THR A 206 -4.96 -13.02 5.80
CA THR A 206 -5.09 -12.20 4.61
C THR A 206 -5.90 -10.97 4.92
N ILE A 207 -5.27 -9.81 4.76
CA ILE A 207 -5.88 -8.51 4.97
C ILE A 207 -5.88 -7.79 3.64
N ILE A 208 -7.08 -7.57 3.12
CA ILE A 208 -7.30 -6.86 1.86
C ILE A 208 -7.88 -5.50 2.23
N SER A 209 -7.27 -4.43 1.75
CA SER A 209 -7.79 -3.07 1.86
C SER A 209 -8.13 -2.56 0.46
N PRO A 210 -9.40 -2.68 0.02
CA PRO A 210 -9.86 -2.16 -1.28
C PRO A 210 -9.58 -0.67 -1.45
N GLU A 211 -9.88 0.12 -0.42
CA GLU A 211 -9.70 1.57 -0.41
C GLU A 211 -8.24 1.98 -0.59
N ASN A 212 -7.33 1.41 0.21
CA ASN A 212 -5.90 1.72 0.13
C ASN A 212 -5.17 0.92 -0.96
N LYS A 213 -5.89 0.05 -1.69
CA LYS A 213 -5.34 -0.86 -2.69
C LYS A 213 -4.11 -1.61 -2.23
N ALA A 214 -4.18 -2.11 -1.01
CA ALA A 214 -3.08 -2.78 -0.35
C ALA A 214 -3.51 -4.14 0.20
N LEU A 215 -2.61 -5.10 0.10
CA LEU A 215 -2.78 -6.42 0.69
C LEU A 215 -1.61 -6.75 1.61
N ALA A 216 -1.92 -7.31 2.77
CA ALA A 216 -0.94 -7.86 3.71
C ALA A 216 -1.26 -9.33 4.02
N LEU A 217 -0.22 -10.14 4.09
CA LEU A 217 -0.26 -11.51 4.58
C LEU A 217 0.59 -11.61 5.84
N ILE A 218 -0.03 -12.04 6.93
CA ILE A 218 0.61 -12.12 8.26
C ILE A 218 0.63 -13.57 8.72
N TYR A 219 1.78 -14.03 9.17
CA TYR A 219 1.97 -15.41 9.59
C TYR A 219 3.07 -15.50 10.64
N SER A 220 3.06 -16.57 11.43
CA SER A 220 4.14 -16.86 12.37
C SER A 220 4.92 -18.08 11.89
N GLU A 221 6.23 -17.96 11.84
CA GLU A 221 7.15 -19.05 11.50
C GLU A 221 8.31 -19.03 12.50
N ASN A 222 8.65 -20.19 13.09
CA ASN A 222 9.70 -20.30 14.12
C ASN A 222 9.50 -19.35 15.33
N ASN A 223 8.26 -19.11 15.75
CA ASN A 223 7.88 -18.13 16.77
C ASN A 223 8.30 -16.69 16.42
N GLU A 224 8.40 -16.34 15.14
CA GLU A 224 8.55 -14.97 14.69
C GLU A 224 7.37 -14.58 13.81
N ASP A 225 6.74 -13.46 14.15
CA ASP A 225 5.68 -12.87 13.35
C ASP A 225 6.29 -12.20 12.11
N LYS A 226 5.81 -12.59 10.93
CA LYS A 226 6.23 -12.09 9.64
C LYS A 226 5.06 -11.46 8.91
N ILE A 227 5.37 -10.43 8.12
CA ILE A 227 4.45 -9.75 7.23
C ILE A 227 5.07 -9.67 5.85
N VAL A 228 4.30 -10.05 4.83
CA VAL A 228 4.58 -9.71 3.43
C VAL A 228 3.43 -8.88 2.90
N ARG A 229 3.71 -7.90 2.05
CA ARG A 229 2.73 -6.92 1.59
C ARG A 229 2.95 -6.58 0.12
N SER A 230 1.88 -6.20 -0.54
CA SER A 230 1.93 -5.62 -1.88
C SER A 230 0.79 -4.62 -2.04
N ALA A 231 1.07 -3.50 -2.70
CA ALA A 231 0.01 -2.74 -3.35
C ALA A 231 -0.60 -3.58 -4.47
N PHE A 232 -1.81 -3.25 -4.89
CA PHE A 232 -2.49 -3.95 -5.95
C PHE A 232 -3.30 -3.01 -6.82
N SER A 233 -3.70 -3.50 -7.99
CA SER A 233 -4.72 -2.86 -8.81
C SER A 233 -5.83 -3.87 -9.11
N PHE A 234 -7.06 -3.40 -9.30
CA PHE A 234 -8.13 -4.28 -9.76
C PHE A 234 -7.92 -4.66 -11.23
N THR A 235 -8.28 -5.88 -11.59
CA THR A 235 -8.45 -6.32 -12.99
C THR A 235 -9.94 -6.47 -13.29
N THR A 236 -10.30 -6.93 -14.48
CA THR A 236 -11.71 -7.25 -14.79
C THR A 236 -12.20 -8.53 -14.11
N TYR A 237 -11.35 -9.24 -13.37
CA TYR A 237 -11.65 -10.55 -12.79
C TYR A 237 -11.11 -10.75 -11.36
N GLY A 238 -10.41 -9.76 -10.80
CA GLY A 238 -9.81 -9.88 -9.47
C GLY A 238 -8.85 -8.75 -9.12
N ILE A 239 -7.78 -9.12 -8.43
CA ILE A 239 -6.76 -8.23 -7.86
C ILE A 239 -5.39 -8.68 -8.37
N HIS A 240 -4.60 -7.76 -8.92
CA HIS A 240 -3.23 -8.02 -9.37
C HIS A 240 -2.22 -7.29 -8.49
N PHE A 241 -1.21 -8.00 -8.00
CA PHE A 241 -0.20 -7.47 -7.08
C PHE A 241 0.92 -6.75 -7.83
N ALA A 242 1.33 -5.59 -7.32
CA ALA A 242 2.51 -4.88 -7.80
C ALA A 242 3.80 -5.68 -7.57
N ILE A 243 3.88 -6.37 -6.44
CA ILE A 243 4.99 -7.24 -6.07
C ILE A 243 4.40 -8.62 -5.75
N PRO A 244 4.77 -9.67 -6.50
CA PRO A 244 4.35 -11.02 -6.18
C PRO A 244 4.73 -11.42 -4.76
N LEU A 245 3.79 -12.04 -4.04
CA LEU A 245 3.96 -12.49 -2.67
C LEU A 245 4.46 -13.93 -2.64
N VAL A 246 5.59 -14.15 -1.96
CA VAL A 246 6.24 -15.46 -1.86
C VAL A 246 5.89 -16.11 -0.52
N LEU A 247 5.19 -17.24 -0.57
CA LEU A 247 4.70 -18.03 0.56
C LEU A 247 5.36 -19.41 0.54
N GLY A 248 6.54 -19.51 1.16
CA GLY A 248 7.38 -20.70 1.05
C GLY A 248 7.84 -20.92 -0.39
N SER A 249 7.43 -22.02 -1.02
CA SER A 249 7.73 -22.32 -2.44
C SER A 249 6.68 -21.80 -3.42
N VAL A 250 5.56 -21.25 -2.93
CA VAL A 250 4.47 -20.74 -3.76
C VAL A 250 4.66 -19.24 -3.96
N THR A 251 4.56 -18.77 -5.20
CA THR A 251 4.47 -17.34 -5.51
C THR A 251 3.07 -17.04 -5.99
N ILE A 252 2.45 -16.00 -5.44
CA ILE A 252 1.12 -15.51 -5.82
C ILE A 252 1.30 -14.08 -6.34
N ASP A 253 0.84 -13.82 -7.55
CA ASP A 253 0.86 -12.52 -8.22
C ASP A 253 -0.55 -11.92 -8.38
N GLU A 254 -1.61 -12.71 -8.17
CA GLU A 254 -2.99 -12.25 -8.21
C GLU A 254 -3.94 -13.04 -7.30
N LEU A 255 -5.07 -12.42 -6.98
CA LEU A 255 -6.25 -13.07 -6.43
C LEU A 255 -7.40 -12.95 -7.44
N ILE A 256 -7.99 -14.08 -7.80
CA ILE A 256 -9.09 -14.18 -8.74
C ILE A 256 -10.40 -14.26 -7.97
N TRP A 257 -11.39 -13.50 -8.41
CA TRP A 257 -12.74 -13.57 -7.87
C TRP A 257 -13.46 -14.83 -8.37
N ASP A 258 -14.05 -15.58 -7.44
CA ASP A 258 -14.97 -16.67 -7.74
C ASP A 258 -16.41 -16.19 -7.52
N ASP A 259 -17.17 -16.10 -8.60
CA ASP A 259 -18.55 -15.63 -8.56
C ASP A 259 -19.51 -16.63 -7.90
N GLU A 260 -19.18 -17.93 -7.88
CA GLU A 260 -19.99 -18.95 -7.23
C GLU A 260 -19.84 -18.88 -5.70
N SER A 261 -18.59 -18.81 -5.21
CA SER A 261 -18.33 -18.77 -3.77
C SER A 261 -18.31 -17.36 -3.17
N LYS A 262 -18.40 -16.31 -4.00
CA LYS A 262 -18.26 -14.90 -3.60
C LYS A 262 -17.01 -14.66 -2.76
N SER A 263 -15.90 -15.25 -3.21
CA SER A 263 -14.61 -15.21 -2.50
C SER A 263 -13.43 -15.23 -3.45
N TYR A 264 -12.24 -14.98 -2.92
CA TYR A 264 -11.01 -14.98 -3.70
C TYR A 264 -10.28 -16.32 -3.68
N TYR A 265 -9.48 -16.57 -4.72
CA TYR A 265 -8.50 -17.64 -4.75
C TYR A 265 -7.28 -17.24 -5.57
N ALA A 266 -6.14 -17.84 -5.30
CA ALA A 266 -4.95 -17.79 -6.13
C ALA A 266 -4.77 -19.09 -6.93
N LEU A 267 -3.96 -19.02 -7.98
CA LEU A 267 -3.48 -20.19 -8.71
C LEU A 267 -1.97 -20.34 -8.55
N SER A 268 -1.51 -21.55 -8.23
CA SER A 268 -0.10 -21.93 -8.35
C SER A 268 0.01 -23.01 -9.42
N GLY A 269 0.38 -22.61 -10.63
CA GLY A 269 0.18 -23.45 -11.82
C GLY A 269 -1.32 -23.75 -12.01
N SER A 270 -1.70 -25.03 -11.99
CA SER A 270 -3.10 -25.46 -12.04
C SER A 270 -3.75 -25.64 -10.66
N THR A 271 -3.00 -25.47 -9.58
CA THR A 271 -3.50 -25.71 -8.22
C THR A 271 -4.22 -24.48 -7.69
N ARG A 272 -5.49 -24.65 -7.34
CA ARG A 272 -6.33 -23.63 -6.72
C ARG A 272 -6.02 -23.51 -5.23
N ILE A 273 -5.78 -22.28 -4.78
CA ILE A 273 -5.49 -21.93 -3.39
C ILE A 273 -6.56 -20.93 -2.93
N PRO A 274 -7.61 -21.36 -2.21
CA PRO A 274 -8.68 -20.47 -1.79
C PRO A 274 -8.23 -19.52 -0.68
N VAL A 275 -8.77 -18.30 -0.68
CA VAL A 275 -8.79 -17.42 0.48
C VAL A 275 -9.99 -17.85 1.35
N GLN A 276 -9.70 -18.44 2.50
CA GLN A 276 -10.67 -19.08 3.37
C GLN A 276 -11.13 -18.11 4.46
N ALA A 277 -12.44 -18.07 4.73
CA ALA A 277 -12.96 -17.36 5.88
C ALA A 277 -12.58 -18.05 7.20
N SER A 278 -12.43 -17.26 8.26
CA SER A 278 -12.24 -17.73 9.62
C SER A 278 -13.23 -17.04 10.56
N THR A 279 -13.59 -17.69 11.66
CA THR A 279 -14.44 -17.10 12.71
C THR A 279 -13.64 -16.28 13.73
N ALA A 280 -12.31 -16.33 13.66
CA ALA A 280 -11.38 -15.57 14.49
C ALA A 280 -10.07 -15.32 13.72
N PRO A 281 -9.25 -14.33 14.13
CA PRO A 281 -7.91 -14.13 13.59
C PRO A 281 -7.07 -15.41 13.65
N THR A 282 -6.20 -15.59 12.66
CA THR A 282 -5.29 -16.75 12.58
C THR A 282 -3.88 -16.41 13.03
N ALA A 283 -3.49 -15.14 12.93
CA ALA A 283 -2.28 -14.58 13.49
C ALA A 283 -2.51 -14.15 14.94
N PRO A 284 -1.47 -14.16 15.79
CA PRO A 284 -1.59 -13.66 17.16
C PRO A 284 -1.79 -12.14 17.17
N LEU A 285 -2.53 -11.61 18.16
CA LEU A 285 -2.76 -10.16 18.29
C LEU A 285 -1.45 -9.37 18.39
N SER A 286 -0.41 -9.95 19.00
CA SER A 286 0.94 -9.37 19.04
C SER A 286 1.56 -9.09 17.67
N ALA A 287 1.14 -9.83 16.64
CA ALA A 287 1.53 -9.61 15.25
C ALA A 287 0.70 -8.50 14.60
N LEU A 288 -0.58 -8.37 14.96
CA LEU A 288 -1.53 -7.47 14.31
C LEU A 288 -1.58 -6.06 14.93
N LEU A 289 -1.11 -5.91 16.17
CA LEU A 289 -1.21 -4.65 16.90
C LEU A 289 -0.27 -3.55 16.33
N GLY A 290 -0.85 -2.39 16.04
CA GLY A 290 -0.22 -1.28 15.34
C GLY A 290 0.00 -1.52 13.85
N LEU A 291 -0.64 -2.54 13.28
CA LEU A 291 -0.72 -2.82 11.84
C LEU A 291 -2.18 -2.86 11.37
N VAL A 292 -2.98 -3.69 12.04
CA VAL A 292 -4.40 -3.92 11.75
C VAL A 292 -5.27 -3.22 12.77
N TYR A 293 -4.95 -3.43 14.05
CA TYR A 293 -5.59 -2.75 15.17
C TYR A 293 -4.65 -1.67 15.65
N ALA A 294 -5.02 -0.42 15.44
CA ALA A 294 -4.24 0.70 15.93
C ALA A 294 -4.40 0.83 17.44
N ASP A 295 -5.58 0.52 17.98
CA ASP A 295 -5.96 0.88 19.32
C ASP A 295 -6.47 -0.31 20.16
N VAL A 296 -6.14 -0.26 21.46
CA VAL A 296 -6.85 -1.01 22.51
C VAL A 296 -7.52 0.00 23.43
N VAL A 297 -8.86 0.09 23.35
CA VAL A 297 -9.64 1.12 24.06
C VAL A 297 -10.23 0.55 25.34
N VAL A 298 -9.81 1.10 26.48
CA VAL A 298 -10.43 0.86 27.79
C VAL A 298 -11.53 1.91 28.01
N PRO A 299 -12.82 1.52 27.97
CA PRO A 299 -13.91 2.49 27.95
C PRO A 299 -14.13 3.15 29.31
N GLN A 300 -14.70 4.36 29.26
CA GLN A 300 -15.21 5.06 30.42
C GLN A 300 -16.15 4.14 31.21
N GLY A 301 -16.00 4.16 32.54
CA GLY A 301 -16.86 3.39 33.43
C GLY A 301 -16.38 1.95 33.66
N THR A 302 -15.20 1.57 33.15
CA THR A 302 -14.53 0.29 33.47
C THR A 302 -14.45 0.02 34.99
N GLY A 303 -14.36 1.06 35.80
CA GLY A 303 -14.41 0.96 37.26
C GLY A 303 -15.70 0.39 37.86
N THR A 304 -16.83 0.43 37.13
CA THR A 304 -18.15 -0.06 37.56
C THR A 304 -18.62 -1.21 36.68
N ASN A 305 -18.45 -1.08 35.36
CA ASN A 305 -18.83 -2.06 34.35
C ASN A 305 -17.59 -2.44 33.52
N PRO A 306 -16.66 -3.23 34.08
CA PRO A 306 -15.46 -3.63 33.34
C PRO A 306 -15.82 -4.50 32.14
N LEU A 307 -15.05 -4.38 31.05
CA LEU A 307 -15.16 -5.29 29.92
C LEU A 307 -14.85 -6.74 30.37
N PRO A 308 -15.50 -7.75 29.76
CA PRO A 308 -15.18 -9.15 29.99
C PRO A 308 -13.67 -9.40 29.84
N GLY A 309 -13.08 -10.17 30.76
CA GLY A 309 -11.65 -10.45 30.75
C GLY A 309 -10.78 -9.37 31.40
N THR A 310 -11.35 -8.35 32.04
CA THR A 310 -10.59 -7.40 32.87
C THR A 310 -10.47 -7.88 34.32
N SER A 311 -9.27 -7.76 34.91
CA SER A 311 -8.99 -8.23 36.26
C SER A 311 -9.58 -7.34 37.37
N PRO A 312 -9.95 -7.90 38.54
CA PRO A 312 -10.33 -7.10 39.71
C PRO A 312 -9.23 -6.14 40.17
N LEU A 313 -7.95 -6.51 40.01
CA LEU A 313 -6.83 -5.65 40.37
C LEU A 313 -6.76 -4.43 39.45
N PHE A 314 -6.89 -4.61 38.14
CA PHE A 314 -6.95 -3.47 37.21
C PHE A 314 -8.13 -2.56 37.51
N VAL A 315 -9.33 -3.10 37.76
CA VAL A 315 -10.51 -2.30 38.15
C VAL A 315 -10.25 -1.47 39.40
N THR A 316 -9.54 -2.04 40.38
CA THR A 316 -9.15 -1.34 41.61
C THR A 316 -8.19 -0.18 41.33
N GLU A 317 -7.15 -0.40 40.52
CA GLU A 317 -6.16 0.63 40.16
C GLU A 317 -6.75 1.71 39.23
N TYR A 318 -7.67 1.32 38.35
CA TYR A 318 -8.49 2.22 37.54
C TYR A 318 -9.32 3.15 38.43
N ASN A 319 -10.07 2.59 39.39
CA ASN A 319 -10.86 3.40 40.32
C ASN A 319 -10.00 4.29 41.22
N ARG A 320 -8.81 3.82 41.63
CA ARG A 320 -7.85 4.64 42.38
C ARG A 320 -7.42 5.87 41.57
N SER A 321 -7.04 5.68 40.31
CA SER A 321 -6.64 6.78 39.42
C SER A 321 -7.82 7.73 39.14
N ARG A 322 -8.98 7.18 38.81
CA ARG A 322 -10.22 7.94 38.58
C ARG A 322 -10.59 8.84 39.76
N LEU A 323 -10.55 8.31 40.99
CA LEU A 323 -10.86 9.07 42.19
C LEU A 323 -9.79 10.10 42.53
N ALA A 324 -8.51 9.80 42.28
CA ALA A 324 -7.43 10.75 42.46
C ALA A 324 -7.58 11.94 41.51
N ILE A 325 -7.88 11.69 40.22
CA ILE A 325 -8.15 12.73 39.21
C ILE A 325 -9.37 13.59 39.60
N LEU A 326 -10.44 12.96 40.09
CA LEU A 326 -11.67 13.65 40.50
C LEU A 326 -11.46 14.55 41.73
N ASN A 327 -10.67 14.09 42.69
CA ASN A 327 -10.36 14.84 43.91
C ASN A 327 -9.12 15.73 43.78
N GLY A 328 -8.42 15.65 42.66
CA GLY A 328 -7.23 16.43 42.35
C GLY A 328 -7.55 17.91 42.14
N ARG A 329 -6.48 18.70 41.93
CA ARG A 329 -6.53 20.17 41.83
C ARG A 329 -7.58 20.68 40.83
N TYR A 330 -7.73 19.98 39.71
CA TYR A 330 -8.56 20.40 38.59
C TYR A 330 -9.96 19.78 38.57
N ARG A 331 -10.25 18.85 39.50
CA ARG A 331 -11.53 18.16 39.64
C ARG A 331 -12.06 17.58 38.33
N LEU A 332 -11.24 16.74 37.70
CA LEU A 332 -11.50 16.25 36.35
C LEU A 332 -12.25 14.92 36.38
N THR A 333 -12.98 14.62 35.32
CA THR A 333 -13.60 13.32 35.10
C THR A 333 -12.76 12.52 34.12
N MET A 334 -12.37 11.31 34.52
CA MET A 334 -11.69 10.33 33.66
C MET A 334 -12.70 9.65 32.72
N LYS A 335 -12.47 9.72 31.41
CA LYS A 335 -13.26 9.02 30.37
C LYS A 335 -12.45 7.86 29.80
N ASP A 336 -12.44 7.68 28.48
CA ASP A 336 -11.76 6.58 27.80
C ASP A 336 -10.24 6.71 27.91
N MET A 337 -9.60 5.54 28.02
CA MET A 337 -8.15 5.39 27.95
C MET A 337 -7.80 4.51 26.76
N THR A 338 -7.14 5.10 25.76
CA THR A 338 -6.76 4.42 24.54
C THR A 338 -5.27 4.12 24.55
N PHE A 339 -4.90 2.87 24.23
CA PHE A 339 -3.52 2.46 23.98
C PHE A 339 -3.32 2.36 22.47
N SER A 340 -2.71 3.38 21.88
CA SER A 340 -2.46 3.45 20.44
C SER A 340 -1.08 2.93 20.08
N PHE A 341 -0.99 2.00 19.15
CA PHE A 341 0.23 1.32 18.74
C PHE A 341 0.63 1.72 17.32
N ASN A 342 1.93 1.95 17.13
CA ASN A 342 2.53 2.10 15.81
C ASN A 342 3.66 1.07 15.66
N SER A 343 3.44 0.08 14.80
CA SER A 343 4.37 -1.03 14.59
C SER A 343 5.65 -0.64 13.86
N THR A 344 5.59 0.37 12.99
CA THR A 344 6.72 0.90 12.22
C THR A 344 7.65 1.73 13.11
N ALA A 345 7.08 2.68 13.86
CA ALA A 345 7.82 3.55 14.78
C ALA A 345 8.22 2.84 16.09
N LYS A 346 7.73 1.63 16.34
CA LYS A 346 7.86 0.92 17.63
C LYS A 346 7.46 1.81 18.81
N ALA A 347 6.33 2.48 18.64
CA ALA A 347 5.80 3.45 19.60
C ALA A 347 4.42 3.03 20.10
N MET A 348 4.12 3.37 21.35
CA MET A 348 2.80 3.28 21.94
C MET A 348 2.45 4.59 22.64
N ARG A 349 1.21 5.06 22.50
CA ARG A 349 0.70 6.24 23.20
C ARG A 349 -0.50 5.83 24.04
N ILE A 350 -0.47 6.17 25.32
CA ILE A 350 -1.68 6.16 26.14
C ILE A 350 -2.32 7.54 26.03
N THR A 351 -3.54 7.60 25.48
CA THR A 351 -4.35 8.81 25.46
C THR A 351 -5.49 8.66 26.45
N LEU A 352 -5.50 9.52 27.47
CA LEU A 352 -6.60 9.64 28.40
C LEU A 352 -7.47 10.84 28.04
N VAL A 353 -8.75 10.60 27.77
CA VAL A 353 -9.73 11.68 27.66
C VAL A 353 -10.13 12.10 29.08
N ILE A 354 -9.87 13.36 29.44
CA ILE A 354 -10.25 13.94 30.73
C ILE A 354 -11.19 15.13 30.50
N ALA A 355 -12.19 15.28 31.35
CA ALA A 355 -13.21 16.32 31.18
C ALA A 355 -13.27 17.28 32.37
N GLN A 356 -13.48 18.56 32.07
CA GLN A 356 -13.83 19.60 33.04
C GLN A 356 -15.13 20.26 32.60
N GLY A 357 -16.23 19.95 33.29
CA GLY A 357 -17.57 20.34 32.82
C GLY A 357 -17.86 19.72 31.45
N ALA A 358 -18.20 20.55 30.47
CA ALA A 358 -18.50 20.12 29.10
C ALA A 358 -17.26 19.97 28.20
N ASN A 359 -16.09 20.45 28.65
CA ASN A 359 -14.88 20.46 27.83
C ASN A 359 -14.08 19.17 28.02
N ASN A 360 -13.61 18.60 26.91
CA ASN A 360 -12.69 17.46 26.91
C ASN A 360 -11.26 17.92 26.60
N PHE A 361 -10.30 17.31 27.26
CA PHE A 361 -8.87 17.49 27.06
C PHE A 361 -8.21 16.11 26.88
N LEU A 362 -7.11 16.07 26.15
CA LEU A 362 -6.31 14.85 25.97
C LEU A 362 -5.06 14.95 26.83
N ALA A 363 -4.87 13.98 27.72
CA ALA A 363 -3.62 13.73 28.41
C ALA A 363 -2.92 12.55 27.73
N THR A 364 -1.72 12.79 27.19
CA THR A 364 -0.97 11.76 26.44
C THR A 364 0.32 11.38 27.13
N PHE A 365 0.55 10.08 27.25
CA PHE A 365 1.78 9.48 27.74
C PHE A 365 2.41 8.68 26.58
N ASP A 366 3.59 9.10 26.12
CA ASP A 366 4.25 8.51 24.96
C ASP A 366 5.30 7.49 25.39
N TYR A 367 5.35 6.36 24.70
CA TYR A 367 6.25 5.25 24.96
C TYR A 367 6.92 4.79 23.67
N SER A 368 8.17 4.35 23.79
CA SER A 368 8.74 3.37 22.87
C SER A 368 8.43 1.98 23.41
N TYR A 369 8.49 0.96 22.56
CA TYR A 369 8.41 -0.43 23.02
C TYR A 369 9.41 -1.35 22.32
N THR A 370 9.77 -2.42 23.02
CA THR A 370 10.41 -3.60 22.41
C THR A 370 9.41 -4.76 22.41
N LYS A 371 9.49 -5.64 21.40
CA LYS A 371 8.71 -6.88 21.31
C LYS A 371 9.67 -8.06 21.20
N SER A 372 9.60 -9.00 22.15
CA SER A 372 10.37 -10.25 22.07
C SER A 372 9.81 -11.18 20.99
N SER A 373 10.56 -12.23 20.63
CA SER A 373 10.07 -13.28 19.72
C SER A 373 8.82 -13.98 20.27
N ALA A 374 8.70 -14.12 21.60
CA ALA A 374 7.49 -14.65 22.23
C ALA A 374 6.29 -13.66 22.24
N GLY A 375 6.37 -12.54 21.51
CA GLY A 375 5.30 -11.54 21.44
C GLY A 375 5.17 -10.67 22.70
N LEU A 376 6.14 -10.71 23.62
CA LEU A 376 6.12 -9.91 24.85
C LEU A 376 6.52 -8.46 24.60
N PHE A 377 5.65 -7.52 24.99
CA PHE A 377 5.89 -6.08 24.90
C PHE A 377 6.51 -5.53 26.18
N GLN A 378 7.54 -4.70 26.05
CA GLN A 378 8.08 -3.90 27.16
C GLN A 378 8.05 -2.43 26.76
N PHE A 379 7.38 -1.60 27.55
CA PHE A 379 7.22 -0.16 27.28
C PHE A 379 8.26 0.66 28.03
N THR A 380 8.76 1.73 27.39
CA THR A 380 9.68 2.70 27.99
C THR A 380 9.15 4.10 27.73
N ARG A 381 8.87 4.84 28.81
CA ARG A 381 8.33 6.20 28.76
C ARG A 381 9.29 7.13 28.01
N LEU A 382 8.76 7.93 27.09
CA LEU A 382 9.48 8.95 26.32
C LEU A 382 9.11 10.35 26.80
N SER A 383 7.81 10.66 26.80
CA SER A 383 7.33 12.01 27.07
C SER A 383 5.90 12.02 27.58
N SER A 384 5.45 13.23 27.95
CA SER A 384 4.05 13.53 28.22
C SER A 384 3.71 14.93 27.76
N ASN A 385 2.48 15.11 27.31
CA ASN A 385 1.99 16.45 27.03
C ASN A 385 1.66 17.20 28.33
N SER A 386 1.43 18.50 28.21
CA SER A 386 1.18 19.38 29.36
C SER A 386 0.03 18.91 30.25
N ASN A 387 -1.03 18.34 29.67
CA ASN A 387 -2.18 17.84 30.45
C ASN A 387 -1.82 16.57 31.24
N ALA A 388 -1.10 15.63 30.62
CA ALA A 388 -0.63 14.41 31.26
C ALA A 388 0.32 14.73 32.43
N SER A 389 1.24 15.69 32.26
CA SER A 389 2.14 16.12 33.34
C SER A 389 1.41 16.70 34.56
N LEU A 390 0.17 17.20 34.39
CA LEU A 390 -0.64 17.74 35.50
C LEU A 390 -1.37 16.66 36.30
N ILE A 391 -1.51 15.45 35.76
CA ILE A 391 -2.26 14.33 36.38
C ILE A 391 -1.39 13.08 36.59
N GLU A 392 -0.09 13.20 36.44
CA GLU A 392 0.85 12.07 36.44
C GLU A 392 0.84 11.34 37.79
N VAL A 393 0.79 12.09 38.90
CA VAL A 393 0.72 11.53 40.25
C VAL A 393 -0.59 10.77 40.45
N GLU A 394 -1.70 11.32 39.96
CA GLU A 394 -3.02 10.71 40.02
C GLU A 394 -3.09 9.43 39.17
N MET A 395 -2.32 9.34 38.08
CA MET A 395 -2.26 8.18 37.19
C MET A 395 -1.25 7.10 37.61
N ALA A 396 -0.42 7.36 38.63
CA ALA A 396 0.66 6.45 39.05
C ALA A 396 0.20 5.03 39.40
N ALA A 397 -1.05 4.87 39.83
CA ALA A 397 -1.66 3.58 40.15
C ALA A 397 -1.71 2.60 38.95
N ILE A 398 -1.83 3.12 37.73
CA ILE A 398 -1.84 2.33 36.48
C ILE A 398 -0.45 2.36 35.83
N LEU A 399 0.14 3.55 35.70
CA LEU A 399 1.39 3.76 34.94
C LEU A 399 2.55 2.92 35.49
N LYS A 400 2.61 2.71 36.81
CA LYS A 400 3.63 1.86 37.43
C LYS A 400 3.69 0.44 36.85
N TYR A 401 2.55 -0.14 36.42
CA TYR A 401 2.54 -1.46 35.81
C TYR A 401 3.02 -1.39 34.36
N ILE A 402 2.51 -0.41 33.60
CA ILE A 402 2.89 -0.19 32.20
C ILE A 402 4.41 0.00 32.05
N GLU A 403 5.02 0.74 32.97
CA GLU A 403 6.41 1.15 32.89
C GLU A 403 7.40 0.12 33.46
N THR A 404 6.96 -0.79 34.34
CA THR A 404 7.87 -1.78 34.96
C THR A 404 7.68 -3.20 34.45
N ASP A 405 6.52 -3.51 33.89
CA ASP A 405 6.15 -4.89 33.55
C ASP A 405 6.25 -5.12 32.04
N GLY A 406 6.50 -6.37 31.67
CA GLY A 406 6.34 -6.88 30.32
C GLY A 406 4.93 -7.42 30.16
N PHE A 407 4.32 -7.17 29.00
CA PHE A 407 2.93 -7.52 28.73
C PHE A 407 2.84 -8.56 27.63
N LYS A 408 2.14 -9.65 27.93
CA LYS A 408 1.63 -10.54 26.90
C LYS A 408 0.35 -9.92 26.34
N VAL A 409 0.25 -9.88 25.02
CA VAL A 409 -0.90 -9.38 24.29
C VAL A 409 -1.59 -10.55 23.60
N ASP A 410 -2.86 -10.78 23.91
CA ASP A 410 -3.68 -11.84 23.32
C ASP A 410 -5.09 -11.35 23.02
N TYR A 411 -5.80 -12.08 22.16
CA TYR A 411 -7.23 -11.91 22.02
C TYR A 411 -7.97 -12.44 23.25
N TYR A 412 -9.03 -11.73 23.64
CA TYR A 412 -10.04 -12.22 24.56
C TYR A 412 -11.39 -12.27 23.84
N ASN A 413 -11.89 -13.48 23.58
CA ASN A 413 -13.21 -13.67 23.00
C ASN A 413 -14.26 -13.68 24.13
N SER A 414 -15.11 -12.66 24.19
CA SER A 414 -16.19 -12.59 25.17
C SER A 414 -17.42 -13.44 24.82
N GLY A 415 -17.43 -14.03 23.61
CA GLY A 415 -18.57 -14.70 22.99
C GLY A 415 -19.41 -13.76 22.11
N THR A 416 -19.41 -12.45 22.41
CA THR A 416 -20.13 -11.43 21.61
C THR A 416 -19.19 -10.48 20.88
N SER A 417 -17.94 -10.39 21.31
CA SER A 417 -16.97 -9.43 20.79
C SER A 417 -15.55 -9.97 20.96
N LEU A 418 -14.67 -9.60 20.03
CA LEU A 418 -13.25 -9.86 20.12
C LEU A 418 -12.57 -8.66 20.75
N LEU A 419 -11.94 -8.84 21.91
CA LEU A 419 -11.24 -7.81 22.66
C LEU A 419 -9.72 -8.05 22.63
N GLY A 420 -8.94 -7.00 22.83
CA GLY A 420 -7.51 -7.10 23.08
C GLY A 420 -7.27 -7.19 24.58
N GLN A 421 -6.45 -8.14 25.03
CA GLN A 421 -6.05 -8.29 26.43
C GLN A 421 -4.56 -8.05 26.61
N LEU A 422 -4.20 -7.21 27.58
CA LEU A 422 -2.83 -7.01 28.03
C LEU A 422 -2.68 -7.63 29.42
N THR A 423 -1.75 -8.57 29.57
CA THR A 423 -1.47 -9.28 30.83
C THR A 423 -0.03 -9.08 31.27
N SER A 424 0.17 -8.46 32.44
CA SER A 424 1.49 -8.30 33.06
C SER A 424 2.10 -9.67 33.37
N GLN A 425 3.37 -9.87 33.02
CA GLN A 425 4.08 -11.13 33.30
C GLN A 425 4.71 -11.15 34.70
N GLN A 426 5.11 -9.98 35.20
CA GLN A 426 5.68 -9.84 36.55
C GLN A 426 4.58 -9.86 37.60
N ARG A 427 3.37 -9.40 37.24
CA ARG A 427 2.20 -9.35 38.13
C ARG A 427 0.98 -9.90 37.39
N PRO A 428 0.85 -11.23 37.23
CA PRO A 428 -0.21 -11.86 36.42
C PRO A 428 -1.65 -11.57 36.84
N LEU A 429 -1.88 -11.01 38.03
CA LEU A 429 -3.20 -10.55 38.46
C LEU A 429 -3.57 -9.18 37.89
N PHE A 430 -2.62 -8.44 37.31
CA PHE A 430 -2.85 -7.18 36.63
C PHE A 430 -2.99 -7.43 35.12
N PHE A 431 -4.24 -7.49 34.68
CA PHE A 431 -4.59 -7.59 33.26
C PHE A 431 -5.89 -6.84 32.96
N PHE A 432 -6.02 -6.38 31.73
CA PHE A 432 -7.21 -5.64 31.27
C PHE A 432 -7.51 -5.96 29.82
N THR A 433 -8.79 -5.81 29.47
CA THR A 433 -9.27 -5.90 28.10
C THR A 433 -9.70 -4.52 27.58
N GLY A 434 -9.58 -4.34 26.27
CA GLY A 434 -10.09 -3.17 25.56
C GLY A 434 -10.70 -3.56 24.22
N ASN A 435 -11.55 -2.69 23.68
CA ASN A 435 -12.04 -2.83 22.31
C ASN A 435 -10.87 -2.68 21.34
N LEU A 436 -10.84 -3.51 20.31
CA LEU A 436 -9.87 -3.39 19.22
C LEU A 436 -10.46 -2.47 18.15
N GLU A 437 -9.72 -1.42 17.81
CA GLU A 437 -10.07 -0.44 16.77
C GLU A 437 -8.97 -0.31 15.72
#